data_AF-A0A356A0V9-F1
#
_entry.id   AF-A0A356A0V9-F1
#
_cell.length_a   1.000
_cell.length_b   1.000
_cell.length_c   1.000
_cell.angle_alpha   90.00
_cell.angle_beta   90.00
_cell.angle_gamma   90.00
#
_symmetry.space_group_name_H-M   'P 1'
#
loop_
_entity.id
_entity.type
_entity.pdbx_description
1 polymer ?
#
loop_
_entity_poly.entity_id
_entity_poly.type
_entity_poly.pdbx_seq_one_letter_code
_entity_poly.pdbx_strand_id
1 'polypeptide(L)'
;MRYISTRGLESPKVFSEIVLEGLSRDGGLFVPQEYPKLSRKTLRAMRSLSYADVAFEVLRHFADDIAQDDLKRLIDETYTPQTYCNVRVGSDANAIVPVRKLKNGLFLAELSNGPTLAFKDMAMQFLGALFEYLLARQGKTLNILGATSGDTGSAAEYAMRSRKGIRVFMLSPYGRMSDFQRAQMYSLSDANIFNLAVQGVFDDCQDIVKEIGKDTAFKARYHIGTVNSINWARVAAQVVYYVYSYLKITETDDETVDVTVPTGNFGNVLAAWIAKQMGVPFGRLVVATNENDVLDEFFKTGVYRIRDGAHTYLTSSPSMDISKASNFERYVFDVIGRNSLRLRALWDELARTGRFSLAGADFESVRESGFT
;
A
#
# COMPACT_ATOMS: atom_id res chain seq x y z
N MET A 1 18.37 -7.39 -5.59
CA MET A 1 16.96 -7.75 -5.73
C MET A 1 16.50 -7.16 -7.04
N ARG A 2 15.75 -7.92 -7.84
CA ARG A 2 15.18 -7.43 -9.09
C ARG A 2 13.66 -7.47 -9.02
N TYR A 3 13.04 -6.56 -9.73
CA TYR A 3 11.60 -6.39 -9.79
C TYR A 3 11.10 -6.60 -11.20
N ILE A 4 10.06 -7.41 -11.32
CA ILE A 4 9.42 -7.75 -12.59
C ILE A 4 8.01 -7.18 -12.62
N SER A 5 7.51 -6.86 -13.81
CA SER A 5 6.09 -6.59 -14.01
C SER A 5 5.31 -7.89 -13.90
N THR A 6 4.15 -7.84 -13.22
CA THR A 6 3.16 -8.92 -13.23
C THR A 6 2.76 -9.32 -14.65
N ARG A 7 2.81 -8.39 -15.62
CA ARG A 7 2.50 -8.65 -17.04
C ARG A 7 3.72 -8.99 -17.89
N GLY A 8 4.94 -8.93 -17.35
CA GLY A 8 6.14 -9.56 -17.91
C GLY A 8 6.59 -9.05 -19.29
N LEU A 9 6.21 -7.84 -19.70
CA LEU A 9 6.65 -7.24 -20.97
C LEU A 9 7.79 -6.23 -20.79
N GLU A 10 8.38 -6.18 -19.61
CA GLU A 10 9.50 -5.31 -19.28
C GLU A 10 10.67 -6.07 -18.66
N SER A 11 11.88 -5.55 -18.90
CA SER A 11 13.09 -6.06 -18.28
C SER A 11 13.07 -5.81 -16.77
N PRO A 12 13.68 -6.71 -15.95
CA PRO A 12 13.72 -6.53 -14.51
C PRO A 12 14.46 -5.24 -14.10
N LYS A 13 13.92 -4.54 -13.10
CA LYS A 13 14.42 -3.25 -12.59
C LYS A 13 14.91 -3.35 -11.15
N VAL A 14 15.66 -2.36 -10.66
CA VAL A 14 16.01 -2.24 -9.22
C VAL A 14 14.91 -1.50 -8.44
N PHE A 15 14.99 -1.50 -7.10
CA PHE A 15 13.96 -0.89 -6.26
C PHE A 15 13.81 0.61 -6.51
N SER A 16 14.92 1.36 -6.59
CA SER A 16 14.85 2.81 -6.81
C SER A 16 14.16 3.20 -8.12
N GLU A 17 14.33 2.41 -9.19
CA GLU A 17 13.68 2.63 -10.48
C GLU A 17 12.17 2.44 -10.39
N ILE A 18 11.72 1.31 -9.84
CA ILE A 18 10.29 1.00 -9.76
C ILE A 18 9.54 1.90 -8.79
N VAL A 19 10.22 2.47 -7.80
CA VAL A 19 9.63 3.41 -6.85
C VAL A 19 9.25 4.71 -7.55
N LEU A 20 10.14 5.26 -8.37
CA LEU A 20 9.87 6.48 -9.13
C LEU A 20 8.89 6.25 -10.29
N GLU A 21 8.93 5.06 -10.90
CA GLU A 21 8.04 4.71 -12.01
C GLU A 21 6.62 4.39 -11.53
N GLY A 22 6.47 3.70 -10.41
CA GLY A 22 5.18 3.33 -9.82
C GLY A 22 4.46 2.22 -10.58
N LEU A 23 3.88 2.54 -11.73
CA LEU A 23 3.18 1.60 -12.62
C LEU A 23 4.08 1.21 -13.78
N SER A 24 4.16 -0.09 -14.09
CA SER A 24 4.92 -0.57 -15.25
C SER A 24 4.32 0.00 -16.55
N ARG A 25 5.16 0.28 -17.54
CA ARG A 25 4.78 0.72 -18.90
C ARG A 25 3.86 -0.28 -19.61
N ASP A 26 3.95 -1.57 -19.29
CA ASP A 26 3.03 -2.60 -19.80
C ASP A 26 1.66 -2.64 -19.08
N GLY A 27 1.44 -1.71 -18.14
CA GLY A 27 0.24 -1.59 -17.32
C GLY A 27 0.17 -2.58 -16.16
N GLY A 28 1.19 -3.43 -15.99
CA GLY A 28 1.32 -4.34 -14.86
C GLY A 28 1.88 -3.67 -13.62
N LEU A 29 1.92 -4.43 -12.53
CA LEU A 29 2.42 -3.98 -11.23
C LEU A 29 3.79 -4.59 -10.95
N PHE A 30 4.71 -3.82 -10.37
CA PHE A 30 6.00 -4.38 -9.97
C PHE A 30 5.86 -5.29 -8.75
N VAL A 31 6.55 -6.43 -8.79
CA VAL A 31 6.73 -7.39 -7.70
C VAL A 31 8.18 -7.87 -7.66
N PRO A 32 8.73 -8.25 -6.49
CA PRO A 32 10.07 -8.79 -6.41
C PRO A 32 10.09 -10.15 -7.11
N GLN A 33 11.18 -10.41 -7.84
CA GLN A 33 11.36 -11.67 -8.57
C GLN A 33 11.19 -12.89 -7.65
N GLU A 34 11.59 -12.76 -6.39
CA GLU A 34 11.37 -13.72 -5.30
C GLU A 34 11.11 -12.97 -3.99
N TYR A 35 10.29 -13.54 -3.10
CA TYR A 35 10.14 -13.00 -1.75
C TYR A 35 11.33 -13.44 -0.88
N PRO A 36 12.04 -12.49 -0.24
CA PRO A 36 13.13 -12.81 0.67
C PRO A 36 12.63 -13.65 1.85
N LYS A 37 13.46 -14.57 2.36
CA LYS A 37 13.07 -15.45 3.47
C LYS A 37 13.63 -14.94 4.80
N LEU A 38 12.74 -14.75 5.77
CA LEU A 38 13.04 -14.47 7.17
C LEU A 38 13.08 -15.81 7.93
N SER A 39 14.29 -16.24 8.28
CA SER A 39 14.44 -17.44 9.11
C SER A 39 13.89 -17.24 10.52
N ARG A 40 13.55 -18.32 11.23
CA ARG A 40 13.18 -18.24 12.66
C ARG A 40 14.25 -17.54 13.50
N LYS A 41 15.53 -17.77 13.19
CA LYS A 41 16.65 -17.08 13.84
C LYS A 41 16.60 -15.56 13.60
N THR A 42 16.27 -15.15 12.38
CA THR A 42 16.11 -13.73 12.00
C THR A 42 14.94 -13.10 12.77
N LEU A 43 13.77 -13.75 12.79
CA LEU A 43 12.60 -13.28 13.55
C LEU A 43 12.93 -13.13 15.05
N ARG A 44 13.58 -14.12 15.65
CA ARG A 44 14.00 -14.07 17.06
C ARG A 44 14.92 -12.89 17.35
N ALA A 45 15.91 -12.65 16.49
CA ALA A 45 16.84 -11.53 16.64
C ALA A 45 16.14 -10.16 16.57
N MET A 46 14.99 -10.08 15.90
CA MET A 46 14.20 -8.85 15.77
C MET A 46 13.27 -8.57 16.97
N ARG A 47 13.04 -9.51 17.90
CA ARG A 47 12.04 -9.34 18.99
C ARG A 47 12.33 -8.13 19.90
N SER A 48 13.60 -7.91 20.22
CA SER A 48 14.07 -6.81 21.08
C SER A 48 14.28 -5.50 20.33
N LEU A 49 14.10 -5.47 19.02
CA LEU A 49 14.34 -4.29 18.20
C LEU A 49 13.19 -3.27 18.31
N SER A 50 13.54 -2.01 18.05
CA SER A 50 12.57 -0.94 17.84
C SER A 50 11.81 -1.13 16.51
N TYR A 51 10.71 -0.42 16.32
CA TYR A 51 9.98 -0.47 15.04
C TYR A 51 10.87 -0.08 13.86
N ALA A 52 11.68 0.99 14.00
CA ALA A 52 12.58 1.47 12.97
C ALA A 52 13.67 0.43 12.63
N ASP A 53 14.23 -0.25 13.62
CA ASP A 53 15.23 -1.30 13.38
C ASP A 53 14.61 -2.54 12.72
N VAL A 54 13.39 -2.94 13.09
CA VAL A 54 12.65 -3.99 12.37
C VAL A 54 12.35 -3.55 10.94
N ALA A 55 11.96 -2.29 10.73
CA ALA A 55 11.73 -1.74 9.41
C ALA A 55 12.99 -1.83 8.55
N PHE A 56 14.16 -1.50 9.10
CA PHE A 56 15.43 -1.63 8.40
C PHE A 56 15.75 -3.08 8.02
N GLU A 57 15.65 -4.01 8.96
CA GLU A 57 15.93 -5.44 8.68
C GLU A 57 14.98 -6.01 7.62
N VAL A 58 13.72 -5.61 7.60
CA VAL A 58 12.76 -6.06 6.57
C VAL A 58 13.01 -5.36 5.23
N LEU A 59 13.13 -4.03 5.21
CA LEU A 59 13.18 -3.24 3.98
C LEU A 59 14.51 -3.37 3.23
N ARG A 60 15.62 -3.64 3.92
CA ARG A 60 16.93 -3.83 3.26
C ARG A 60 16.97 -5.04 2.33
N HIS A 61 16.08 -6.02 2.52
CA HIS A 61 15.93 -7.13 1.59
C HIS A 61 15.24 -6.73 0.27
N PHE A 62 14.41 -5.69 0.32
CA PHE A 62 13.68 -5.17 -0.84
C PHE A 62 14.45 -4.06 -1.56
N ALA A 63 15.18 -3.22 -0.82
CA ALA A 63 15.85 -2.02 -1.31
C ALA A 63 17.39 -2.13 -1.32
N ASP A 64 17.93 -3.17 -1.97
CA ASP A 64 19.36 -3.48 -1.91
C ASP A 64 20.26 -2.65 -2.85
N ASP A 65 19.67 -1.78 -3.66
CA ASP A 65 20.37 -0.76 -4.46
C ASP A 65 20.48 0.61 -3.77
N ILE A 66 19.97 0.73 -2.54
CA ILE A 66 20.16 1.89 -1.66
C ILE A 66 21.24 1.54 -0.63
N ALA A 67 22.20 2.45 -0.41
CA ALA A 67 23.22 2.25 0.60
C ALA A 67 22.58 2.03 1.98
N GLN A 68 23.05 1.04 2.74
CA GLN A 68 22.41 0.64 4.00
C GLN A 68 22.33 1.79 5.01
N ASP A 69 23.38 2.61 5.11
CA ASP A 69 23.39 3.78 6.00
C ASP A 69 22.35 4.84 5.60
N ASP A 70 22.16 5.05 4.29
CA ASP A 70 21.13 5.95 3.77
C ASP A 70 19.74 5.38 4.07
N LEU A 71 19.51 4.09 3.81
CA LEU A 71 18.23 3.44 4.08
C LEU A 71 17.90 3.49 5.58
N LYS A 72 18.86 3.20 6.45
CA LYS A 72 18.70 3.28 7.90
C LYS A 72 18.33 4.70 8.33
N ARG A 73 19.06 5.71 7.84
CA ARG A 73 18.76 7.12 8.13
C ARG A 73 17.34 7.49 7.71
N LEU A 74 16.92 7.15 6.49
CA LEU A 74 15.57 7.44 6.00
C LEU A 74 14.50 6.80 6.89
N ILE A 75 14.72 5.57 7.33
CA ILE A 75 13.79 4.83 8.20
C ILE A 75 13.72 5.46 9.60
N ASP A 76 14.87 5.79 10.19
CA ASP A 76 14.95 6.38 11.53
C ASP A 76 14.30 7.77 11.57
N GLU A 77 14.47 8.58 10.51
CA GLU A 77 13.81 9.88 10.36
C GLU A 77 12.30 9.75 10.11
N THR A 78 11.87 8.64 9.49
CA THR A 78 10.46 8.40 9.15
C THR A 78 9.65 7.96 10.37
N TYR A 79 10.12 6.93 11.09
CA TYR A 79 9.34 6.26 12.13
C TYR A 79 9.73 6.72 13.53
N THR A 80 9.38 7.96 13.85
CA THR A 80 9.67 8.58 15.16
C THR A 80 8.42 8.69 16.03
N PRO A 81 8.58 8.70 17.38
CA PRO A 81 7.47 8.96 18.29
C PRO A 81 6.81 10.33 18.05
N GLN A 82 7.56 11.30 17.51
CA GLN A 82 7.05 12.64 17.19
C GLN A 82 6.11 12.61 15.99
N THR A 83 6.46 11.87 14.94
CA THR A 83 5.60 11.68 13.76
C THR A 83 4.37 10.83 14.09
N TYR A 84 4.54 9.81 14.93
CA TYR A 84 3.49 8.87 15.34
C TYR A 84 2.96 9.12 16.75
N CYS A 85 2.81 10.39 17.11
CA CYS A 85 2.49 10.82 18.46
C CYS A 85 1.01 10.64 18.86
N ASN A 86 0.12 10.37 17.90
CA ASN A 86 -1.33 10.34 18.13
C ASN A 86 -1.81 9.00 18.73
N VAL A 87 -1.01 8.39 19.61
CA VAL A 87 -1.37 7.15 20.31
C VAL A 87 -2.56 7.34 21.24
N ARG A 88 -3.26 6.24 21.54
CA ARG A 88 -4.37 6.27 22.50
C ARG A 88 -3.84 6.23 23.94
N VAL A 89 -4.67 6.66 24.89
CA VAL A 89 -4.33 6.65 26.32
C VAL A 89 -3.91 5.23 26.73
N GLY A 90 -2.70 5.11 27.30
CA GLY A 90 -2.11 3.83 27.72
C GLY A 90 -1.21 3.15 26.69
N SER A 91 -1.09 3.68 25.47
CA SER A 91 -0.16 3.21 24.44
C SER A 91 1.15 4.01 24.47
N ASP A 92 2.26 3.38 24.10
CA ASP A 92 3.59 4.01 24.00
C ASP A 92 3.90 4.41 22.55
N ALA A 93 4.10 5.70 22.30
CA ALA A 93 4.45 6.23 20.98
C ALA A 93 5.80 5.72 20.45
N ASN A 94 6.72 5.27 21.32
CA ASN A 94 7.98 4.65 20.89
C ASN A 94 7.77 3.33 20.14
N ALA A 95 6.62 2.67 20.34
CA ALA A 95 6.29 1.46 19.61
C ALA A 95 5.93 1.73 18.15
N ILE A 96 5.57 2.98 17.78
CA ILE A 96 5.02 3.44 16.49
C ILE A 96 3.68 2.76 16.15
N VAL A 97 3.66 1.44 16.16
CA VAL A 97 2.51 0.54 16.08
C VAL A 97 2.36 -0.23 17.41
N PRO A 98 1.83 0.41 18.47
CA PRO A 98 1.43 -0.30 19.68
C PRO A 98 0.50 -1.48 19.33
N VAL A 99 0.73 -2.63 19.99
CA VAL A 99 -0.17 -3.78 19.89
C VAL A 99 -0.90 -3.95 21.21
N ARG A 100 -2.21 -3.72 21.20
CA ARG A 100 -3.05 -3.79 22.38
C ARG A 100 -3.79 -5.12 22.44
N LYS A 101 -3.58 -5.87 23.52
CA LYS A 101 -4.38 -7.06 23.82
C LYS A 101 -5.79 -6.62 24.24
N LEU A 102 -6.78 -7.12 23.54
CA LEU A 102 -8.20 -6.98 23.88
C LEU A 102 -8.65 -8.23 24.65
N LYS A 103 -9.81 -8.78 24.32
CA LYS A 103 -10.39 -9.99 24.93
C LYS A 103 -10.20 -11.23 24.05
N ASN A 104 -10.19 -12.42 24.65
CA ASN A 104 -10.23 -13.71 23.96
C ASN A 104 -9.11 -13.92 22.92
N GLY A 105 -7.89 -13.47 23.23
CA GLY A 105 -6.75 -13.58 22.30
C GLY A 105 -6.84 -12.64 21.09
N LEU A 106 -7.78 -11.69 21.06
CA LEU A 106 -7.83 -10.64 20.06
C LEU A 106 -6.81 -9.55 20.39
N PHE A 107 -6.01 -9.16 19.40
CA PHE A 107 -5.07 -8.07 19.49
C PHE A 107 -5.41 -7.01 18.44
N LEU A 108 -5.16 -5.74 18.78
CA LEU A 108 -5.30 -4.61 17.87
C LEU A 108 -3.93 -3.98 17.64
N ALA A 109 -3.45 -4.00 16.40
CA ALA A 109 -2.31 -3.20 15.97
C ALA A 109 -2.78 -1.77 15.66
N GLU A 110 -2.30 -0.79 16.42
CA GLU A 110 -2.72 0.61 16.29
C GLU A 110 -1.93 1.29 15.17
N LEU A 111 -2.43 1.21 13.93
CA LEU A 111 -1.76 1.74 12.73
C LEU A 111 -2.08 3.22 12.43
N SER A 112 -2.99 3.83 13.20
CA SER A 112 -3.57 5.16 12.94
C SER A 112 -3.03 6.23 13.89
N ASN A 113 -1.75 6.14 14.25
CA ASN A 113 -1.09 7.06 15.19
C ASN A 113 -0.26 8.15 14.49
N GLY A 114 -0.11 8.04 13.16
CA GLY A 114 0.59 9.00 12.33
C GLY A 114 -0.12 10.36 12.22
N PRO A 115 0.43 11.28 11.41
CA PRO A 115 -0.05 12.66 11.33
C PRO A 115 -1.48 12.81 10.81
N THR A 116 -2.00 11.82 10.08
CA THR A 116 -3.35 11.89 9.50
C THR A 116 -4.33 10.93 10.13
N LEU A 117 -3.95 10.26 11.21
CA LEU A 117 -4.77 9.28 11.94
C LEU A 117 -5.25 8.11 11.07
N ALA A 118 -4.45 7.69 10.10
CA ALA A 118 -4.79 6.56 9.23
C ALA A 118 -3.56 5.69 8.93
N PHE A 119 -3.77 4.38 8.76
CA PHE A 119 -2.70 3.42 8.45
C PHE A 119 -1.90 3.75 7.18
N LYS A 120 -2.43 4.61 6.30
CA LYS A 120 -1.74 5.07 5.09
C LYS A 120 -0.46 5.84 5.44
N ASP A 121 -0.40 6.49 6.61
CA ASP A 121 0.77 7.19 7.12
C ASP A 121 2.01 6.29 7.16
N MET A 122 1.85 5.03 7.61
CA MET A 122 2.92 4.04 7.71
C MET A 122 3.71 3.91 6.40
N ALA A 123 2.99 3.86 5.28
CA ALA A 123 3.60 3.73 3.96
C ALA A 123 3.99 5.08 3.35
N MET A 124 3.13 6.10 3.49
CA MET A 124 3.32 7.37 2.81
C MET A 124 4.51 8.14 3.36
N GLN A 125 4.71 8.17 4.67
CA GLN A 125 5.83 8.90 5.28
C GLN A 125 7.18 8.36 4.77
N PHE A 126 7.33 7.03 4.71
CA PHE A 126 8.51 6.40 4.12
C PHE A 126 8.65 6.70 2.63
N LEU A 127 7.55 6.61 1.87
CA LEU A 127 7.56 6.91 0.44
C LEU A 127 7.99 8.35 0.15
N GLY A 128 7.55 9.32 0.97
CA GLY A 128 7.96 10.72 0.84
C GLY A 128 9.46 10.90 1.04
N ALA A 129 10.01 10.32 2.10
CA ALA A 129 11.45 10.35 2.37
C ALA A 129 12.24 9.71 1.23
N LEU A 130 11.75 8.59 0.72
CA LEU A 130 12.37 7.87 -0.38
C LEU A 130 12.32 8.66 -1.69
N PHE A 131 11.20 9.29 -2.02
CA PHE A 131 11.09 10.14 -3.22
C PHE A 131 12.06 11.30 -3.17
N GLU A 132 12.12 12.03 -2.07
CA GLU A 132 13.04 13.16 -1.91
C GLU A 132 14.50 12.72 -2.10
N TYR A 133 14.90 11.61 -1.46
CA TYR A 133 16.22 11.03 -1.61
C TYR A 133 16.55 10.64 -3.06
N LEU A 134 15.65 9.91 -3.72
CA LEU A 134 15.88 9.41 -5.09
C LEU A 134 15.86 10.54 -6.12
N LEU A 135 14.97 11.51 -5.99
CA LEU A 135 14.89 12.67 -6.87
C LEU A 135 16.12 13.56 -6.74
N ALA A 136 16.60 13.80 -5.51
CA ALA A 136 17.82 14.56 -5.26
C ALA A 136 19.04 13.90 -5.93
N ARG A 137 19.18 12.57 -5.80
CA ARG A 137 20.27 11.82 -6.45
C ARG A 137 20.24 11.87 -7.98
N GLN A 138 19.07 12.02 -8.57
CA GLN A 138 18.90 12.12 -10.03
C GLN A 138 18.88 13.57 -10.54
N GLY A 139 18.92 14.57 -9.66
CA GLY A 139 18.73 15.98 -10.03
C GLY A 139 17.37 16.25 -10.67
N LYS A 140 16.33 15.51 -10.26
CA LYS A 140 14.98 15.58 -10.84
C LYS A 140 13.97 16.18 -9.87
N THR A 141 12.83 16.56 -10.42
CA THR A 141 11.65 16.99 -9.65
C THR A 141 10.43 16.18 -10.06
N LEU A 142 9.44 16.08 -9.17
CA LEU A 142 8.19 15.37 -9.37
C LEU A 142 7.00 16.27 -9.01
N ASN A 143 6.06 16.39 -9.92
CA ASN A 143 4.75 16.98 -9.64
C ASN A 143 3.74 15.84 -9.48
N ILE A 144 3.37 15.54 -8.24
CA ILE A 144 2.39 14.53 -7.92
C ILE A 144 1.00 15.08 -8.23
N LEU A 145 0.25 14.38 -9.07
CA LEU A 145 -1.16 14.66 -9.32
C LEU A 145 -2.01 13.52 -8.76
N GLY A 146 -3.02 13.84 -7.97
CA GLY A 146 -3.91 12.87 -7.34
C GLY A 146 -5.34 13.37 -7.22
N ALA A 147 -6.26 12.43 -7.02
CA ALA A 147 -7.64 12.70 -6.64
C ALA A 147 -7.93 11.98 -5.31
N THR A 148 -8.69 12.61 -4.42
CA THR A 148 -9.06 12.02 -3.13
C THR A 148 -10.51 12.31 -2.73
N SER A 149 -11.07 11.41 -1.93
CA SER A 149 -12.29 11.63 -1.14
C SER A 149 -12.01 12.01 0.33
N GLY A 150 -10.72 12.11 0.71
CA GLY A 150 -10.27 12.49 2.06
C GLY A 150 -8.96 11.81 2.44
N ASP A 151 -9.04 10.67 3.13
CA ASP A 151 -7.91 10.00 3.81
C ASP A 151 -6.61 9.86 3.00
N THR A 152 -6.70 9.45 1.74
CA THR A 152 -5.51 9.22 0.90
C THR A 152 -4.79 10.52 0.55
N GLY A 153 -5.54 11.62 0.44
CA GLY A 153 -5.03 12.94 0.13
C GLY A 153 -4.27 13.50 1.31
N SER A 154 -4.88 13.49 2.51
CA SER A 154 -4.20 13.84 3.76
C SER A 154 -2.88 13.11 3.90
N ALA A 155 -2.87 11.77 3.81
CA ALA A 155 -1.65 10.99 4.02
C ALA A 155 -0.56 11.30 2.97
N ALA A 156 -0.94 11.56 1.72
CA ALA A 156 0.00 11.94 0.67
C ALA A 156 0.55 13.36 0.90
N GLU A 157 -0.29 14.33 1.24
CA GLU A 157 0.13 15.71 1.47
C GLU A 157 1.05 15.82 2.68
N TYR A 158 0.68 15.23 3.82
CA TYR A 158 1.53 15.24 5.02
C TYR A 158 2.86 14.50 4.82
N ALA A 159 2.89 13.49 3.96
CA ALA A 159 4.12 12.79 3.63
C ALA A 159 5.05 13.58 2.69
N MET A 160 4.50 14.50 1.88
CA MET A 160 5.25 15.20 0.82
C MET A 160 5.44 16.69 1.12
N ARG A 161 4.75 17.23 2.13
CA ARG A 161 4.85 18.65 2.51
C ARG A 161 6.29 19.01 2.85
N SER A 162 6.72 20.19 2.39
CA SER A 162 8.08 20.72 2.59
C SER A 162 9.22 19.86 2.02
N ARG A 163 8.96 18.79 1.27
CA ARG A 163 10.00 17.97 0.64
C ARG A 163 10.55 18.60 -0.63
N LYS A 164 11.88 18.61 -0.76
CA LYS A 164 12.58 19.19 -1.90
C LYS A 164 12.32 18.38 -3.17
N GLY A 165 12.17 19.09 -4.28
CA GLY A 165 11.93 18.49 -5.59
C GLY A 165 10.55 17.86 -5.77
N ILE A 166 9.63 18.00 -4.81
CA ILE A 166 8.29 17.42 -4.87
C ILE A 166 7.23 18.53 -4.75
N ARG A 167 6.22 18.50 -5.61
CA ARG A 167 4.96 19.24 -5.42
C ARG A 167 3.78 18.28 -5.45
N VAL A 168 2.71 18.61 -4.74
CA VAL A 168 1.47 17.81 -4.73
C VAL A 168 0.31 18.67 -5.19
N PHE A 169 -0.37 18.23 -6.24
CA PHE A 169 -1.62 18.78 -6.74
C PHE A 169 -2.71 17.76 -6.45
N MET A 170 -3.52 18.03 -5.43
CA MET A 170 -4.55 17.11 -4.95
C MET A 170 -5.93 17.65 -5.30
N LEU A 171 -6.64 16.91 -6.15
CA LEU A 171 -8.02 17.20 -6.52
C LEU A 171 -8.96 16.57 -5.50
N SER A 172 -9.92 17.35 -5.02
CA SER A 172 -10.97 16.85 -4.14
C SER A 172 -12.31 17.52 -4.45
N PRO A 173 -13.43 16.79 -4.27
CA PRO A 173 -14.75 17.35 -4.59
C PRO A 173 -15.15 18.40 -3.56
N TYR A 174 -15.47 19.61 -4.04
CA TYR A 174 -15.88 20.75 -3.22
C TYR A 174 -17.12 20.40 -2.39
N GLY A 175 -17.01 20.56 -1.07
CA GLY A 175 -18.12 20.36 -0.13
C GLY A 175 -18.49 18.89 0.15
N ARG A 176 -17.72 17.90 -0.33
CA ARG A 176 -18.07 16.47 -0.18
C ARG A 176 -17.13 15.66 0.71
N MET A 177 -16.07 16.26 1.25
CA MET A 177 -15.20 15.63 2.25
C MET A 177 -15.69 15.93 3.68
N SER A 178 -15.44 15.01 4.62
CA SER A 178 -15.68 15.28 6.04
C SER A 178 -14.90 16.51 6.50
N ASP A 179 -15.42 17.21 7.51
CA ASP A 179 -14.78 18.42 8.04
C ASP A 179 -13.36 18.15 8.55
N PHE A 180 -13.14 16.98 9.17
CA PHE A 180 -11.83 16.58 9.67
C PHE A 180 -10.81 16.38 8.53
N GLN A 181 -11.14 15.60 7.50
CA GLN A 181 -10.24 15.35 6.37
C GLN A 181 -9.98 16.63 5.57
N ARG A 182 -11.02 17.44 5.37
CA ARG A 182 -10.89 18.74 4.69
C ARG A 182 -9.98 19.67 5.47
N ALA A 183 -10.11 19.74 6.78
CA ALA A 183 -9.24 20.56 7.63
C ALA A 183 -7.79 20.07 7.60
N GLN A 184 -7.54 18.76 7.62
CA GLN A 184 -6.19 18.20 7.48
C GLN A 184 -5.51 18.67 6.18
N MET A 185 -6.20 18.59 5.04
CA MET A 185 -5.62 18.96 3.75
C MET A 185 -5.53 20.48 3.58
N TYR A 186 -6.65 21.20 3.75
CA TYR A 186 -6.76 22.61 3.35
C TYR A 186 -6.08 23.58 4.32
N SER A 187 -5.70 23.13 5.52
CA SER A 187 -4.94 23.95 6.47
C SER A 187 -3.43 23.94 6.23
N LEU A 188 -2.93 23.08 5.32
CA LEU A 188 -1.52 23.04 4.97
C LEU A 188 -1.13 24.33 4.24
N SER A 189 -0.11 25.01 4.77
CA SER A 189 0.43 26.26 4.21
C SER A 189 1.76 26.07 3.47
N ASP A 190 2.26 24.83 3.43
CA ASP A 190 3.47 24.44 2.74
C ASP A 190 3.41 24.80 1.25
N ALA A 191 4.37 25.57 0.76
CA ALA A 191 4.37 26.13 -0.60
C ALA A 191 4.41 25.08 -1.74
N ASN A 192 4.66 23.82 -1.42
CA ASN A 192 4.68 22.72 -2.38
C ASN A 192 3.37 21.90 -2.40
N ILE A 193 2.37 22.26 -1.59
CA ILE A 193 1.06 21.61 -1.54
C ILE A 193 0.00 22.50 -2.21
N PHE A 194 -0.71 21.94 -3.17
CA PHE A 194 -1.75 22.60 -3.96
C PHE A 194 -3.05 21.80 -3.85
N ASN A 195 -3.95 22.30 -2.99
CA ASN A 195 -5.28 21.75 -2.83
C ASN A 195 -6.24 22.35 -3.86
N LEU A 196 -6.79 21.51 -4.75
CA LEU A 196 -7.66 21.90 -5.85
C LEU A 196 -9.08 21.39 -5.61
N ALA A 197 -9.95 22.26 -5.10
CA ALA A 197 -11.35 21.93 -4.86
C ALA A 197 -12.16 21.98 -6.17
N VAL A 198 -12.52 20.81 -6.69
CA VAL A 198 -13.27 20.65 -7.94
C VAL A 198 -14.76 20.79 -7.67
N GLN A 199 -15.45 21.64 -8.42
CA GLN A 199 -16.91 21.74 -8.38
C GLN A 199 -17.53 20.54 -9.10
N GLY A 200 -17.70 19.43 -8.38
CA GLY A 200 -18.17 18.17 -8.93
C GLY A 200 -18.24 17.04 -7.88
N VAL A 201 -18.27 15.81 -8.35
CA VAL A 201 -18.16 14.59 -7.55
C VAL A 201 -16.72 14.05 -7.55
N PHE A 202 -16.47 13.02 -6.75
CA PHE A 202 -15.15 12.39 -6.71
C PHE A 202 -14.74 11.80 -8.08
N ASP A 203 -15.70 11.23 -8.82
CA ASP A 203 -15.45 10.67 -10.15
C ASP A 203 -14.94 11.73 -11.14
N ASP A 204 -15.46 12.96 -11.08
CA ASP A 204 -14.96 14.08 -11.91
C ASP A 204 -13.48 14.37 -11.61
N CYS A 205 -13.10 14.32 -10.33
CA CYS A 205 -11.70 14.48 -9.91
C CYS A 205 -10.84 13.36 -10.50
N GLN A 206 -11.33 12.11 -10.45
CA GLN A 206 -10.62 10.97 -11.03
C GLN A 206 -10.49 11.08 -12.54
N ASP A 207 -11.53 11.55 -13.23
CA ASP A 207 -11.53 11.68 -14.69
C ASP A 207 -10.54 12.75 -15.15
N ILE A 208 -10.43 13.88 -14.45
CA ILE A 208 -9.37 14.88 -14.72
C ILE A 208 -7.97 14.25 -14.60
N VAL A 209 -7.72 13.48 -13.52
CA VAL A 209 -6.44 12.79 -13.33
C VAL A 209 -6.19 11.75 -14.43
N LYS A 210 -7.21 11.02 -14.87
CA LYS A 210 -7.09 10.04 -15.97
C LYS A 210 -6.80 10.72 -17.30
N GLU A 211 -7.47 11.82 -17.62
CA GLU A 211 -7.25 12.56 -18.87
C GLU A 211 -5.83 13.13 -18.92
N ILE A 212 -5.35 13.78 -17.85
CA ILE A 212 -3.95 14.20 -17.76
C ILE A 212 -3.00 12.98 -17.80
N GLY A 213 -3.44 11.85 -17.24
CA GLY A 213 -2.74 10.57 -17.29
C GLY A 213 -2.51 10.04 -18.71
N LYS A 214 -3.41 10.33 -19.66
CA LYS A 214 -3.31 9.93 -21.07
C LYS A 214 -2.41 10.86 -21.88
N ASP A 215 -2.26 12.12 -21.47
CA ASP A 215 -1.41 13.10 -22.15
C ASP A 215 0.08 12.90 -21.82
N THR A 216 0.75 12.09 -22.63
CA THR A 216 2.17 11.78 -22.45
C THR A 216 3.08 13.00 -22.60
N ALA A 217 2.72 13.96 -23.47
CA ALA A 217 3.48 15.18 -23.68
C ALA A 217 3.40 16.10 -22.45
N PHE A 218 2.21 16.29 -21.89
CA PHE A 218 2.01 17.06 -20.66
C PHE A 218 2.74 16.43 -19.48
N LYS A 219 2.61 15.11 -19.29
CA LYS A 219 3.31 14.40 -18.21
C LYS A 219 4.82 14.53 -18.32
N ALA A 220 5.39 14.38 -19.53
CA ALA A 220 6.82 14.53 -19.75
C ALA A 220 7.28 15.97 -19.49
N ARG A 221 6.54 16.97 -20.00
CA ARG A 221 6.86 18.39 -19.84
C ARG A 221 6.86 18.84 -18.38
N TYR A 222 5.89 18.38 -17.60
CA TYR A 222 5.71 18.80 -16.21
C TYR A 222 6.15 17.76 -15.18
N HIS A 223 6.82 16.67 -15.60
CA HIS A 223 7.24 15.59 -14.70
C HIS A 223 6.09 15.11 -13.79
N ILE A 224 4.92 14.88 -14.38
CA ILE A 224 3.73 14.45 -13.64
C ILE A 224 3.91 12.99 -13.22
N GLY A 225 3.80 12.74 -11.92
CA GLY A 225 3.70 11.41 -11.35
C GLY A 225 2.44 11.25 -10.51
N THR A 226 2.22 10.03 -10.03
CA THR A 226 1.06 9.71 -9.16
C THR A 226 1.55 9.00 -7.92
N VAL A 227 0.96 9.33 -6.76
CA VAL A 227 1.15 8.55 -5.54
C VAL A 227 -0.10 7.71 -5.32
N ASN A 228 -0.10 6.51 -5.86
CA ASN A 228 -1.24 5.60 -5.86
C ASN A 228 -0.98 4.37 -4.98
N SER A 229 -2.02 3.56 -4.74
CA SER A 229 -1.96 2.35 -3.90
C SER A 229 -1.10 1.24 -4.47
N ILE A 230 -0.69 1.35 -5.73
CA ILE A 230 0.06 0.31 -6.43
C ILE A 230 1.57 0.49 -6.35
N ASN A 231 2.09 1.62 -5.86
CA ASN A 231 3.53 1.78 -5.69
C ASN A 231 4.10 0.69 -4.76
N TRP A 232 5.12 -0.04 -5.22
CA TRP A 232 5.67 -1.17 -4.47
C TRP A 232 6.23 -0.80 -3.10
N ALA A 233 6.88 0.37 -2.95
CA ALA A 233 7.41 0.80 -1.66
C ALA A 233 6.32 0.97 -0.60
N ARG A 234 5.08 1.27 -1.00
CA ARG A 234 3.96 1.30 -0.06
C ARG A 234 3.63 -0.08 0.49
N VAL A 235 3.59 -1.09 -0.39
CA VAL A 235 3.33 -2.48 0.02
C VAL A 235 4.48 -3.00 0.88
N ALA A 236 5.73 -2.74 0.47
CA ALA A 236 6.91 -3.15 1.24
C ALA A 236 6.95 -2.52 2.64
N ALA A 237 6.64 -1.23 2.78
CA ALA A 237 6.53 -0.57 4.09
C ALA A 237 5.44 -1.18 4.97
N GLN A 238 4.34 -1.64 4.38
CA GLN A 238 3.24 -2.28 5.10
C GLN A 238 3.62 -3.67 5.64
N VAL A 239 4.55 -4.39 5.02
CA VAL A 239 5.05 -5.69 5.51
C VAL A 239 5.65 -5.54 6.92
N VAL A 240 6.30 -4.40 7.18
CA VAL A 240 7.00 -4.13 8.44
C VAL A 240 6.09 -4.26 9.65
N TYR A 241 4.90 -3.64 9.65
CA TYR A 241 4.04 -3.72 10.83
C TYR A 241 3.45 -5.11 11.04
N TYR A 242 3.33 -5.94 10.00
CA TYR A 242 2.95 -7.34 10.19
C TYR A 242 4.04 -8.13 10.89
N VAL A 243 5.30 -7.98 10.44
CA VAL A 243 6.45 -8.60 11.10
C VAL A 243 6.55 -8.10 12.54
N TYR A 244 6.50 -6.78 12.75
CA TYR A 244 6.59 -6.18 14.08
C TYR A 244 5.45 -6.64 15.00
N SER A 245 4.20 -6.58 14.55
CA SER A 245 3.06 -7.02 15.36
C SER A 245 3.13 -8.50 15.71
N TYR A 246 3.55 -9.37 14.77
CA TYR A 246 3.79 -10.78 15.07
C TYR A 246 4.80 -10.97 16.22
N LEU A 247 5.91 -10.23 16.17
CA LEU A 247 6.96 -10.29 17.20
C LEU A 247 6.50 -9.77 18.57
N LYS A 248 5.54 -8.84 18.61
CA LYS A 248 4.97 -8.30 19.86
C LYS A 248 3.80 -9.11 20.42
N ILE A 249 3.13 -9.92 19.59
CA ILE A 249 2.02 -10.79 20.00
C ILE A 249 2.53 -12.12 20.55
N THR A 250 3.56 -12.67 19.92
CA THR A 250 4.08 -14.01 20.23
C THR A 250 5.22 -13.96 21.23
N GLU A 251 5.40 -15.04 21.98
CA GLU A 251 6.55 -15.29 22.85
C GLU A 251 7.58 -16.20 22.17
N THR A 252 7.11 -17.16 21.36
CA THR A 252 7.95 -18.12 20.64
C THR A 252 7.78 -18.03 19.12
N ASP A 253 8.76 -18.53 18.36
CA ASP A 253 8.83 -18.36 16.89
C ASP A 253 7.99 -19.39 16.10
N ASP A 254 7.26 -20.26 16.80
CA ASP A 254 6.40 -21.31 16.25
C ASP A 254 4.90 -21.05 16.48
N GLU A 255 4.56 -20.03 17.26
CA GLU A 255 3.18 -19.58 17.41
C GLU A 255 2.62 -19.07 16.08
N THR A 256 1.40 -19.48 15.78
CA THR A 256 0.67 -19.05 14.57
C THR A 256 -0.34 -17.96 14.92
N VAL A 257 -0.37 -16.89 14.12
CA VAL A 257 -1.29 -15.76 14.31
C VAL A 257 -2.22 -15.65 13.10
N ASP A 258 -3.53 -15.56 13.35
CA ASP A 258 -4.51 -15.19 12.33
C ASP A 258 -4.56 -13.66 12.21
N VAL A 259 -4.72 -13.16 10.98
CA VAL A 259 -4.68 -11.74 10.67
C VAL A 259 -5.99 -11.32 10.01
N THR A 260 -6.70 -10.36 10.59
CA THR A 260 -7.92 -9.78 9.99
C THR A 260 -7.65 -8.36 9.51
N VAL A 261 -8.01 -8.08 8.26
CA VAL A 261 -7.73 -6.79 7.61
C VAL A 261 -8.98 -6.21 6.97
N PRO A 262 -9.48 -5.04 7.44
CA PRO A 262 -10.45 -4.24 6.71
C PRO A 262 -9.86 -3.84 5.36
N THR A 263 -10.41 -4.36 4.27
CA THR A 263 -9.76 -4.38 2.97
C THR A 263 -10.59 -3.69 1.89
N GLY A 264 -9.97 -2.71 1.22
CA GLY A 264 -10.46 -2.17 -0.06
C GLY A 264 -9.51 -2.55 -1.20
N ASN A 265 -8.52 -1.70 -1.48
CA ASN A 265 -7.56 -1.85 -2.59
C ASN A 265 -6.55 -3.01 -2.48
N PHE A 266 -6.74 -3.95 -1.55
CA PHE A 266 -5.93 -5.16 -1.32
C PHE A 266 -4.47 -4.97 -0.86
N GLY A 267 -3.91 -3.75 -0.87
CA GLY A 267 -2.49 -3.53 -0.55
C GLY A 267 -2.10 -3.93 0.89
N ASN A 268 -2.97 -3.64 1.86
CA ASN A 268 -2.73 -3.94 3.27
C ASN A 268 -2.67 -5.46 3.52
N VAL A 269 -3.72 -6.19 3.15
CA VAL A 269 -3.74 -7.65 3.33
C VAL A 269 -2.73 -8.37 2.43
N LEU A 270 -2.39 -7.80 1.26
CA LEU A 270 -1.28 -8.29 0.44
C LEU A 270 0.05 -8.21 1.20
N ALA A 271 0.29 -7.17 2.00
CA ALA A 271 1.49 -7.10 2.82
C ALA A 271 1.53 -8.19 3.91
N ALA A 272 0.39 -8.59 4.47
CA ALA A 272 0.30 -9.76 5.35
C ALA A 272 0.63 -11.06 4.61
N TRP A 273 0.12 -11.21 3.38
CA TRP A 273 0.46 -12.32 2.49
C TRP A 273 1.96 -12.37 2.20
N ILE A 274 2.57 -11.23 1.86
CA ILE A 274 4.01 -11.15 1.61
C ILE A 274 4.79 -11.54 2.87
N ALA A 275 4.43 -11.02 4.05
CA ALA A 275 5.05 -11.42 5.31
C ALA A 275 4.94 -12.94 5.56
N LYS A 276 3.77 -13.54 5.28
CA LYS A 276 3.57 -15.01 5.33
C LYS A 276 4.50 -15.73 4.35
N GLN A 277 4.59 -15.25 3.10
CA GLN A 277 5.50 -15.79 2.10
C GLN A 277 6.99 -15.60 2.44
N MET A 278 7.33 -14.57 3.21
CA MET A 278 8.68 -14.37 3.75
C MET A 278 8.99 -15.34 4.89
N GLY A 279 8.00 -16.03 5.47
CA GLY A 279 8.20 -17.04 6.52
C GLY A 279 7.64 -16.65 7.89
N VAL A 280 6.90 -15.54 8.00
CA VAL A 280 6.16 -15.22 9.22
C VAL A 280 5.02 -16.24 9.41
N PRO A 281 4.90 -16.91 10.58
CA PRO A 281 3.86 -17.90 10.85
C PRO A 281 2.44 -17.33 10.97
N PHE A 282 1.88 -16.87 9.84
CA PHE A 282 0.47 -16.50 9.76
C PHE A 282 -0.40 -17.65 9.31
N GLY A 283 -1.48 -17.88 10.05
CA GLY A 283 -2.52 -18.87 9.74
C GLY A 283 -3.45 -18.33 8.66
N ARG A 284 -4.64 -17.90 9.09
CA ARG A 284 -5.66 -17.30 8.22
C ARG A 284 -5.37 -15.82 7.97
N LEU A 285 -5.64 -15.37 6.75
CA LEU A 285 -5.64 -13.97 6.32
C LEU A 285 -7.09 -13.57 5.99
N VAL A 286 -7.80 -13.05 6.98
CA VAL A 286 -9.22 -12.72 6.86
C VAL A 286 -9.40 -11.39 6.13
N VAL A 287 -10.11 -11.42 5.01
CA VAL A 287 -10.41 -10.24 4.18
C VAL A 287 -11.77 -9.68 4.60
N ALA A 288 -11.76 -8.72 5.53
CA ALA A 288 -12.98 -8.06 5.95
C ALA A 288 -13.37 -6.98 4.93
N THR A 289 -14.43 -7.22 4.15
CA THR A 289 -15.04 -6.24 3.26
C THR A 289 -16.27 -5.61 3.90
N ASN A 290 -16.67 -4.43 3.39
CA ASN A 290 -17.98 -3.86 3.69
C ASN A 290 -19.01 -4.40 2.68
N GLU A 291 -20.09 -3.69 2.42
CA GLU A 291 -21.12 -4.07 1.45
C GLU A 291 -20.60 -4.17 0.00
N ASN A 292 -19.40 -3.63 -0.28
CA ASN A 292 -18.70 -3.77 -1.56
C ASN A 292 -17.88 -5.06 -1.58
N ASP A 293 -18.55 -6.13 -2.02
CA ASP A 293 -18.19 -7.53 -1.77
C ASP A 293 -17.33 -8.19 -2.87
N VAL A 294 -16.70 -7.42 -3.76
CA VAL A 294 -15.93 -7.97 -4.91
C VAL A 294 -14.85 -8.98 -4.50
N LEU A 295 -14.22 -8.77 -3.34
CA LEU A 295 -13.22 -9.71 -2.80
C LEU A 295 -13.86 -10.90 -2.09
N ASP A 296 -15.00 -10.69 -1.42
CA ASP A 296 -15.76 -11.76 -0.76
C ASP A 296 -16.30 -12.77 -1.79
N GLU A 297 -16.87 -12.30 -2.91
CA GLU A 297 -17.28 -13.17 -4.03
C GLU A 297 -16.10 -14.00 -4.53
N PHE A 298 -14.93 -13.37 -4.72
CA PHE A 298 -13.74 -14.06 -5.21
C PHE A 298 -13.26 -15.15 -4.24
N PHE A 299 -13.08 -14.86 -2.96
CA PHE A 299 -12.56 -15.87 -2.02
C PHE A 299 -13.55 -17.01 -1.79
N LYS A 300 -14.86 -16.77 -1.93
CA LYS A 300 -15.88 -17.83 -1.85
C LYS A 300 -15.99 -18.68 -3.11
N THR A 301 -15.83 -18.08 -4.29
CA THR A 301 -16.26 -18.71 -5.56
C THR A 301 -15.17 -18.86 -6.62
N GLY A 302 -14.04 -18.16 -6.47
CA GLY A 302 -13.00 -18.02 -7.49
C GLY A 302 -13.34 -16.99 -8.58
N VAL A 303 -14.53 -16.39 -8.55
CA VAL A 303 -14.99 -15.41 -9.54
C VAL A 303 -14.65 -14.00 -9.06
N TYR A 304 -13.83 -13.28 -9.84
CA TYR A 304 -13.59 -11.86 -9.64
C TYR A 304 -14.42 -11.07 -10.62
N ARG A 305 -15.33 -10.22 -10.14
CA ARG A 305 -16.23 -9.42 -10.97
C ARG A 305 -16.25 -7.96 -10.52
N ILE A 306 -15.85 -7.05 -11.40
CA ILE A 306 -15.88 -5.62 -11.13
C ILE A 306 -17.32 -5.18 -10.89
N ARG A 307 -17.54 -4.39 -9.85
CA ARG A 307 -18.82 -3.71 -9.62
C ARG A 307 -18.84 -2.42 -10.42
N ASP A 308 -19.92 -2.15 -11.14
CA ASP A 308 -20.11 -0.82 -11.74
C ASP A 308 -20.50 0.21 -10.66
N GLY A 309 -20.70 1.47 -11.06
CA GLY A 309 -21.06 2.53 -10.12
C GLY A 309 -22.42 2.33 -9.44
N ALA A 310 -23.36 1.61 -10.08
CA ALA A 310 -24.67 1.32 -9.47
C ALA A 310 -24.59 0.23 -8.40
N HIS A 311 -23.56 -0.61 -8.46
CA HIS A 311 -23.30 -1.70 -7.52
C HIS A 311 -22.09 -1.42 -6.61
N THR A 312 -21.61 -0.19 -6.58
CA THR A 312 -20.61 0.28 -5.61
C THR A 312 -21.33 1.19 -4.61
N TYR A 313 -21.57 0.66 -3.40
CA TYR A 313 -22.39 1.33 -2.40
C TYR A 313 -21.55 2.29 -1.56
N LEU A 314 -22.14 3.44 -1.23
CA LEU A 314 -21.61 4.35 -0.22
C LEU A 314 -21.88 3.77 1.17
N THR A 315 -20.83 3.56 1.96
CA THR A 315 -20.93 2.91 3.27
C THR A 315 -20.42 3.82 4.39
N SER A 316 -20.51 3.33 5.64
CA SER A 316 -19.87 3.98 6.79
C SER A 316 -18.33 3.83 6.81
N SER A 317 -17.77 3.09 5.86
CA SER A 317 -16.33 2.80 5.73
C SER A 317 -15.79 3.20 4.34
N PRO A 318 -15.90 4.47 3.94
CA PRO A 318 -15.74 4.91 2.54
C PRO A 318 -14.35 4.65 1.94
N SER A 319 -13.32 4.47 2.77
CA SER A 319 -11.98 4.05 2.32
C SER A 319 -11.94 2.64 1.72
N MET A 320 -13.01 1.85 1.90
CA MET A 320 -13.17 0.48 1.41
C MET A 320 -14.22 0.37 0.28
N ASP A 321 -14.93 1.45 -0.05
CA ASP A 321 -15.94 1.47 -1.11
C ASP A 321 -15.26 1.42 -2.48
N ILE A 322 -14.98 0.21 -2.95
CA ILE A 322 -14.21 -0.04 -4.17
C ILE A 322 -14.94 -0.95 -5.15
N SER A 323 -14.88 -0.60 -6.42
CA SER A 323 -15.35 -1.42 -7.53
C SER A 323 -14.35 -2.49 -7.96
N LYS A 324 -13.06 -2.14 -7.88
CA LYS A 324 -11.91 -2.95 -8.31
C LYS A 324 -10.77 -2.79 -7.31
N ALA A 325 -10.28 -3.90 -6.78
CA ALA A 325 -9.11 -3.93 -5.92
C ALA A 325 -7.80 -3.85 -6.73
N SER A 326 -7.09 -2.72 -6.66
CA SER A 326 -5.89 -2.49 -7.48
C SER A 326 -4.73 -3.46 -7.22
N ASN A 327 -4.40 -3.78 -5.97
CA ASN A 327 -3.28 -4.68 -5.64
C ASN A 327 -3.63 -6.17 -5.79
N PHE A 328 -4.88 -6.50 -6.09
CA PHE A 328 -5.31 -7.88 -6.26
C PHE A 328 -4.58 -8.57 -7.42
N GLU A 329 -4.13 -7.80 -8.43
CA GLU A 329 -3.28 -8.28 -9.52
C GLU A 329 -2.00 -8.99 -9.03
N ARG A 330 -1.36 -8.46 -7.97
CA ARG A 330 -0.14 -9.06 -7.42
C ARG A 330 -0.41 -10.41 -6.76
N TYR A 331 -1.53 -10.53 -6.07
CA TYR A 331 -1.92 -11.79 -5.44
C TYR A 331 -2.32 -12.84 -6.48
N VAL A 332 -3.13 -12.46 -7.48
CA VAL A 332 -3.49 -13.37 -8.58
C VAL A 332 -2.23 -13.85 -9.30
N PHE A 333 -1.27 -12.97 -9.54
CA PHE A 333 0.02 -13.33 -10.12
C PHE A 333 0.76 -14.38 -9.29
N ASP A 334 0.79 -14.26 -7.95
CA ASP A 334 1.41 -15.27 -7.09
C ASP A 334 0.68 -16.63 -7.18
N VAL A 335 -0.64 -16.67 -7.05
CA VAL A 335 -1.40 -17.94 -6.98
C VAL A 335 -1.48 -18.70 -8.31
N ILE A 336 -1.33 -18.01 -9.45
CA ILE A 336 -1.26 -18.67 -10.77
C ILE A 336 0.17 -19.11 -11.13
N GLY A 337 1.09 -19.10 -10.17
CA GLY A 337 2.48 -19.54 -10.34
C GLY A 337 3.38 -18.50 -11.01
N ARG A 338 3.12 -17.21 -10.78
CA ARG A 338 3.91 -16.08 -11.34
C ARG A 338 4.01 -16.10 -12.87
N ASN A 339 2.94 -16.55 -13.53
CA ASN A 339 2.89 -16.67 -14.99
C ASN A 339 2.27 -15.42 -15.63
N SER A 340 3.12 -14.54 -16.17
CA SER A 340 2.68 -13.30 -16.79
C SER A 340 1.79 -13.49 -18.02
N LEU A 341 1.96 -14.57 -18.80
CA LEU A 341 1.10 -14.86 -19.95
C LEU A 341 -0.34 -15.16 -19.50
N ARG A 342 -0.48 -15.99 -18.46
CA ARG A 342 -1.78 -16.32 -17.86
C ARG A 342 -2.43 -15.10 -17.24
N LEU A 343 -1.64 -14.27 -16.54
CA LEU A 343 -2.17 -13.04 -15.94
C LEU A 343 -2.74 -12.10 -17.00
N ARG A 344 -2.02 -11.88 -18.11
CA ARG A 344 -2.51 -11.03 -19.19
C ARG A 344 -3.85 -11.55 -19.74
N ALA A 345 -3.95 -12.85 -19.98
CA ALA A 345 -5.21 -13.46 -20.46
C ALA A 345 -6.39 -13.20 -19.50
N LEU A 346 -6.18 -13.34 -18.18
CA LEU A 346 -7.20 -13.03 -17.17
C LEU A 346 -7.57 -11.55 -17.15
N TRP A 347 -6.59 -10.66 -17.31
CA TRP A 347 -6.84 -9.21 -17.34
C TRP A 347 -7.50 -8.73 -18.64
N ASP A 348 -7.19 -9.37 -19.76
CA ASP A 348 -7.86 -9.14 -21.04
C ASP A 348 -9.33 -9.62 -20.98
N GLU A 349 -9.58 -10.77 -20.35
CA GLU A 349 -10.95 -11.24 -20.07
C GLU A 349 -11.71 -10.28 -19.15
N LEU A 350 -11.05 -9.82 -18.08
CA LEU A 350 -11.60 -8.85 -17.14
C LEU A 350 -11.97 -7.54 -17.86
N ALA A 351 -11.10 -7.04 -18.73
CA ALA A 351 -11.35 -5.83 -19.50
C ALA A 351 -12.52 -5.98 -20.48
N ARG A 352 -12.65 -7.16 -21.11
CA ARG A 352 -13.71 -7.44 -22.10
C ARG A 352 -15.06 -7.75 -21.46
N THR A 353 -15.08 -8.45 -20.33
CA THR A 353 -16.31 -9.03 -19.75
C THR A 353 -16.68 -8.50 -18.37
N GLY A 354 -15.82 -7.69 -17.75
CA GLY A 354 -15.99 -7.24 -16.37
C GLY A 354 -15.71 -8.30 -15.31
N ARG A 355 -15.30 -9.51 -15.70
CA ARG A 355 -14.98 -10.60 -14.76
C ARG A 355 -13.92 -11.58 -15.28
N PHE A 356 -13.39 -12.39 -14.40
CA PHE A 356 -12.70 -13.65 -14.72
C PHE A 356 -13.00 -14.68 -13.61
N SER A 357 -12.64 -15.94 -13.85
CA SER A 357 -12.75 -17.01 -12.85
C SER A 357 -11.44 -17.79 -12.74
N LEU A 358 -11.01 -18.04 -11.50
CA LEU A 358 -10.03 -19.08 -11.21
C LEU A 358 -10.78 -20.36 -10.82
N ALA A 359 -10.41 -21.48 -11.43
CA ALA A 359 -11.03 -22.77 -11.19
C ALA A 359 -9.97 -23.88 -11.13
N GLY A 360 -10.35 -25.04 -10.60
CA GLY A 360 -9.44 -26.18 -10.46
C GLY A 360 -8.21 -25.81 -9.62
N ALA A 361 -7.02 -26.15 -10.12
CA ALA A 361 -5.76 -26.00 -9.39
C ALA A 361 -5.47 -24.55 -8.93
N ASP A 362 -5.86 -23.53 -9.70
CA ASP A 362 -5.62 -22.14 -9.29
C ASP A 362 -6.51 -21.76 -8.09
N PHE A 363 -7.76 -22.21 -8.06
CA PHE A 363 -8.65 -21.90 -6.94
C PHE A 363 -8.33 -22.74 -5.69
N GLU A 364 -7.82 -23.96 -5.86
CA GLU A 364 -7.23 -24.69 -4.72
C GLU A 364 -6.01 -23.95 -4.17
N SER A 365 -5.15 -23.38 -5.02
CA SER A 365 -4.04 -22.53 -4.56
C SER A 365 -4.51 -21.30 -3.79
N VAL A 366 -5.66 -20.72 -4.17
CA VAL A 366 -6.32 -19.65 -3.40
C VAL A 366 -6.78 -20.16 -2.04
N ARG A 367 -7.38 -21.35 -1.95
CA ARG A 367 -7.79 -21.92 -0.65
C ARG A 367 -6.60 -22.25 0.26
N GLU A 368 -5.54 -22.80 -0.31
CA GLU A 368 -4.30 -23.14 0.42
C GLU A 368 -3.53 -21.91 0.91
N SER A 369 -3.72 -20.76 0.26
CA SER A 369 -3.09 -19.50 0.67
C SER A 369 -3.50 -19.04 2.08
N GLY A 370 -4.60 -19.56 2.61
CA GLY A 370 -5.15 -19.24 3.93
C GLY A 370 -5.98 -17.95 3.97
N PHE A 371 -6.25 -17.35 2.81
CA PHE A 371 -7.21 -16.25 2.72
C PHE A 371 -8.64 -16.76 2.95
N THR A 372 -9.44 -15.99 3.71
CA THR A 372 -10.84 -16.33 4.04
C THR A 372 -11.72 -15.10 4.05
#